data_AF-A0A816HRA7-F1
#
_entry.id   AF-A0A816HRA7-F1
#
_cell.length_a   1.000
_cell.length_b   1.000
_cell.length_c   1.000
_cell.angle_alpha   90.00
_cell.angle_beta   90.00
_cell.angle_gamma   90.00
#
_symmetry.space_group_name_H-M   'P 1'
#
loop_
_entity.id
_entity.type
_entity.pdbx_description
1 polymer ?
#
loop_
_entity_poly.entity_id
_entity_poly.type
_entity_poly.pdbx_seq_one_letter_code
_entity_poly.pdbx_strand_id
1 'polypeptide(L)' 'MPRQSSRFDWAHSSIFRCFHVLFWWWLNPILSLGYKRELTDEDLDDLSLNDRGSILLDKLNYYSDNNIWLTNTTTW' A
#
# COMPACT_ATOMS: atom_id res chain seq x y z
N MET A 1 19.57 -3.80 10.06
CA MET A 1 19.87 -3.00 8.85
C MET A 1 18.66 -2.12 8.54
N PRO A 2 18.82 -0.87 8.07
CA PRO A 2 17.68 -0.05 7.68
C PRO A 2 16.96 -0.68 6.48
N ARG A 3 15.64 -0.92 6.60
CA ARG A 3 14.81 -1.51 5.54
C ARG A 3 14.60 -0.49 4.43
N GLN A 4 14.67 -0.94 3.17
CA GLN A 4 14.51 -0.06 2.01
C GLN A 4 13.07 0.46 1.93
N SER A 5 12.93 1.75 1.59
CA SER A 5 11.65 2.36 1.28
C SER A 5 10.97 1.61 0.13
N SER A 6 9.64 1.45 0.22
CA SER A 6 8.77 0.93 -0.85
C SER A 6 9.25 1.41 -2.21
N ARG A 7 9.76 0.47 -3.02
CA ARG A 7 10.21 0.78 -4.39
C ARG A 7 9.07 1.21 -5.30
N PHE A 8 7.83 1.23 -4.83
CA PHE A 8 6.63 1.57 -5.60
C PHE A 8 6.06 2.95 -5.28
N ASP A 9 6.73 3.76 -4.46
CA ASP A 9 6.29 5.13 -4.17
C ASP A 9 6.24 6.01 -5.45
N TRP A 10 7.02 5.67 -6.50
CA TRP A 10 6.94 6.33 -7.81
C TRP A 10 5.64 6.04 -8.58
N ALA A 11 4.96 4.91 -8.30
CA ALA A 11 3.72 4.54 -8.97
C ALA A 11 2.58 5.53 -8.64
N HIS A 12 2.74 6.34 -7.59
CA HIS A 12 1.81 7.41 -7.25
C HIS A 12 1.80 8.57 -8.25
N SER A 13 2.90 8.83 -8.98
CA SER A 13 3.10 10.08 -9.75
C SER A 13 2.99 9.95 -11.28
N SER A 14 2.74 8.76 -11.83
CA SER A 14 2.75 8.54 -13.29
C SER A 14 1.35 8.49 -13.90
N ILE A 15 1.14 9.12 -15.06
CA ILE A 15 -0.10 9.03 -15.84
C ILE A 15 -0.38 7.61 -16.36
N PHE A 16 0.67 6.78 -16.43
CA PHE A 16 0.58 5.35 -16.77
C PHE A 16 0.28 4.46 -15.55
N ARG A 17 0.06 5.04 -14.37
CA ARG A 17 -0.33 4.31 -13.14
C ARG A 17 -1.48 3.36 -13.39
N CYS A 18 -2.51 3.81 -14.10
CA CYS A 18 -3.71 3.00 -14.32
C CYS A 18 -3.35 1.67 -15.02
N PHE A 19 -2.56 1.72 -16.09
CA PHE A 19 -2.11 0.52 -16.78
C PHE A 19 -1.19 -0.34 -15.90
N HIS A 20 -0.26 0.28 -15.17
CA HIS A 20 0.68 -0.44 -14.31
C HIS A 20 -0.03 -1.16 -13.12
N VAL A 21 -1.08 -0.57 -12.59
CA VAL A 21 -1.91 -1.13 -11.50
C VAL A 21 -2.91 -2.16 -12.03
N LEU A 22 -3.65 -1.85 -13.10
CA LEU A 22 -4.67 -2.76 -13.66
C LEU A 22 -4.07 -4.07 -14.17
N PHE A 23 -2.88 -4.00 -14.77
CA PHE A 23 -2.19 -5.19 -15.29
C PHE A 23 -1.18 -5.78 -14.31
N TRP A 24 -1.12 -5.27 -13.07
CA TRP A 24 -0.13 -5.67 -12.06
C TRP A 24 1.31 -5.76 -12.58
N TRP A 25 1.66 -4.91 -13.55
CA TRP A 25 2.95 -4.97 -14.22
C TRP A 25 4.11 -4.70 -13.24
N TRP A 26 3.82 -3.98 -12.15
CA TRP A 26 4.75 -3.71 -11.05
C TRP A 26 5.30 -4.97 -10.36
N LEU A 27 4.62 -6.10 -10.50
CA LEU A 27 4.95 -7.36 -9.84
C LEU A 27 5.94 -8.21 -10.67
N ASN A 28 6.17 -7.86 -11.94
CA ASN A 28 7.16 -8.53 -12.81
C ASN A 28 8.58 -8.64 -12.24
N PRO A 29 9.20 -7.60 -11.65
CA PRO A 29 10.55 -7.71 -11.11
C PRO A 29 10.68 -8.75 -9.99
N ILE A 30 9.68 -8.84 -9.09
CA ILE A 30 9.72 -9.82 -7.98
C ILE A 30 9.49 -11.25 -8.49
N LEU A 31 8.61 -11.44 -9.48
CA LEU A 31 8.42 -12.75 -10.12
C LEU A 31 9.68 -13.20 -10.87
N SER A 32 10.36 -12.28 -11.57
CA SER A 32 11.63 -12.58 -12.24
C SER A 32 12.73 -12.95 -11.24
N LEU A 33 12.74 -12.31 -10.07
CA LEU A 33 13.69 -12.64 -9.01
C LEU A 33 13.42 -14.04 -8.43
N GLY A 34 12.15 -14.34 -8.12
CA GLY A 34 11.72 -15.66 -7.62
C GLY A 34 11.90 -16.79 -8.61
N TYR A 35 11.89 -16.49 -9.92
CA TYR A 35 12.25 -17.47 -10.95
C TYR A 35 13.74 -17.82 -10.92
N LYS A 36 14.61 -16.86 -10.57
CA LYS A 36 16.07 -17.03 -10.58
C LYS A 36 16.61 -17.63 -9.28
N ARG A 37 15.99 -17.31 -8.14
CA ARG A 37 16.42 -17.78 -6.82
C ARG A 37 15.27 -17.81 -5.83
N GLU A 38 15.48 -18.51 -4.72
CA GLU A 38 14.58 -18.46 -3.58
C GLU A 38 14.49 -17.04 -3.00
N LEU A 39 13.26 -16.62 -2.73
CA LEU A 39 12.93 -15.31 -2.18
C LEU A 39 13.15 -15.31 -0.68
N THR A 40 13.72 -14.22 -0.18
CA THR A 40 13.92 -13.98 1.25
C THR A 40 13.14 -12.77 1.70
N ASP A 41 12.95 -12.62 3.01
CA ASP A 41 12.23 -11.46 3.57
C ASP A 41 12.88 -10.11 3.21
N GLU A 42 14.18 -10.11 2.88
CA GLU A 42 14.91 -8.92 2.45
C GLU A 42 14.55 -8.47 1.03
N ASP A 43 13.94 -9.35 0.23
CA ASP A 43 13.53 -9.08 -1.15
C ASP A 43 12.13 -8.47 -1.25
N LEU A 44 11.39 -8.49 -0.15
CA LEU A 44 10.05 -7.94 -0.06
C LEU A 44 10.14 -6.44 0.26
N ASP A 45 9.46 -5.64 -0.55
CA ASP A 45 9.33 -4.22 -0.29
C ASP A 45 8.43 -3.98 0.95
N ASP A 46 8.80 -2.99 1.77
CA ASP A 46 8.01 -2.60 2.93
C ASP A 46 6.65 -2.01 2.50
N LEU A 47 5.64 -2.20 3.34
CA LEU A 47 4.32 -1.59 3.11
C LEU A 47 4.42 -0.07 3.02
N SER A 48 3.60 0.52 2.16
CA SER A 48 3.45 1.97 2.08
C SER A 48 3.14 2.54 3.46
N LEU A 49 3.66 3.73 3.76
CA LEU A 49 3.42 4.40 5.04
C LEU A 49 1.93 4.46 5.38
N ASN A 50 1.10 4.76 4.37
CA ASN A 50 -0.35 4.88 4.51
C ASN A 50 -1.07 3.57 4.89
N ASP A 51 -0.50 2.43 4.51
CA ASP A 51 -1.09 1.11 4.75
C ASP A 51 -0.59 0.49 6.06
N ARG A 52 0.26 1.21 6.81
CA ARG A 52 0.73 0.75 8.11
C ARG A 52 -0.43 0.68 9.10
N GLY A 53 -0.46 -0.40 9.88
CA GLY A 53 -1.50 -0.65 10.88
C GLY A 53 -1.67 0.50 11.88
N SER A 54 -0.60 1.19 12.27
CA SER A 54 -0.68 2.35 13.17
C SER A 54 -1.49 3.50 12.58
N ILE A 55 -1.28 3.83 11.30
CA ILE A 55 -2.00 4.90 10.62
C ILE A 55 -3.47 4.53 10.43
N LEU A 56 -3.74 3.28 10.06
CA LEU A 56 -5.10 2.78 9.92
C LEU A 56 -5.85 2.77 11.26
N LEU A 57 -5.17 2.41 12.36
CA LEU A 57 -5.73 2.42 13.70
C LEU A 57 -6.04 3.84 14.18
N ASP A 58 -5.13 4.79 13.96
CA ASP A 58 -5.35 6.19 14.29
C ASP A 58 -6.53 6.77 13.51
N LYS A 59 -6.62 6.42 12.22
CA LYS A 59 -7.75 6.79 11.36
C LYS A 59 -9.06 6.20 11.87
N LEU A 60 -9.06 4.93 12.29
CA LEU A 60 -10.22 4.26 12.84
C LEU A 60 -10.68 4.91 14.16
N ASN A 61 -9.75 5.19 15.07
CA ASN A 61 -10.02 5.87 16.33
C ASN A 61 -10.61 7.26 16.09
N TYR A 62 -10.02 8.03 15.17
CA TYR A 62 -10.55 9.33 14.78
C TYR A 62 -12.02 9.25 14.33
N TYR A 63 -12.37 8.29 13.47
CA TYR A 63 -13.76 8.14 13.01
C TYR A 63 -14.70 7.67 14.11
N SER A 64 -14.22 6.84 15.03
CA SER A 64 -14.97 6.39 16.20
C SER A 64 -15.28 7.55 17.14
N ASP A 65 -14.26 8.32 17.54
CA ASP A 65 -14.37 9.41 18.51
C ASP A 65 -15.24 10.56 18.02
N ASN A 66 -15.20 10.84 16.72
CA ASN A 66 -15.99 11.91 16.10
C ASN A 66 -17.41 11.45 15.68
N ASN A 67 -17.82 10.20 15.97
CA ASN A 67 -19.14 9.65 15.61
C ASN A 67 -19.52 9.86 14.13
N ILE A 68 -18.53 9.91 13.23
CA ILE A 68 -18.74 10.23 11.80
C ILE A 68 -19.57 9.14 11.10
N TRP A 69 -19.58 7.92 11.67
CA TRP A 69 -20.43 6.82 11.25
C TRP A 69 -21.92 7.17 11.27
N LEU A 70 -22.35 8.07 12.17
CA LEU A 70 -23.76 8.45 12.36
C LEU A 70 -24.18 9.63 11.47
N THR A 71 -23.25 10.51 11.07
CA THR A 71 -23.58 11.72 10.30
C THR A 71 -23.98 11.41 8.85
N ASN A 72 -23.47 10.32 8.27
CA ASN A 72 -23.77 9.94 6.89
C ASN A 72 -25.06 9.11 6.73
N THR A 73 -25.64 8.60 7.82
CA THR A 73 -26.89 7.81 7.79
C THR A 73 -28.16 8.65 7.89
N THR A 74 -28.06 9.94 8.20
CA THR A 74 -29.19 10.85 8.45
C THR A 74 -29.58 11.76 7.28
N THR A 75 -28.96 11.62 6.11
CA THR A 75 -29.40 12.31 4.89
C THR A 75 -30.05 11.30 3.94
N TRP A 76 -31.36 11.10 4.11
CA TRP A 76 -32.26 10.51 3.12
C TRP A 76 -33.05 11.63 2.45
#